data_AF-A0A0B6Y4E6-F1
#
_entry.id   AF-A0A0B6Y4E6-F1
#
_cell.length_a   1.000
_cell.length_b   1.000
_cell.length_c   1.000
_cell.angle_alpha   90.00
_cell.angle_beta   90.00
_cell.angle_gamma   90.00
#
_symmetry.space_group_name_H-M   'P 1'
#
loop_
_entity.id
_entity.type
_entity.pdbx_description
1 polymer ?
#
loop_
_entity_poly.entity_id
_entity_poly.type
_entity_poly.pdbx_seq_one_letter_code
_entity_poly.pdbx_strand_id
1 'polypeptide(L)'
;MSFNGCQHLQAYKATTGTDTFRIIYSYFVACSTFDARRKKAQICKCVICDEIKPRLHACLSCIFFGCYDKKHIHEHSEIRKH
;
A
#
# COMPACT_ATOMS: atom_id res chain seq x y z
N MET A 1 20.64 -5.35 15.11
CA MET A 1 19.28 -5.14 14.56
C MET A 1 18.30 -5.27 15.72
N SER A 2 17.50 -4.24 16.01
CA SER A 2 16.52 -4.32 17.10
C SER A 2 15.47 -5.38 16.76
N PHE A 3 15.25 -6.34 17.66
CA PHE A 3 14.21 -7.36 17.51
C PHE A 3 12.79 -6.78 17.53
N ASN A 4 12.66 -5.56 18.04
CA ASN A 4 11.42 -4.80 18.01
C ASN A 4 11.41 -4.06 16.67
N GLY A 5 10.47 -4.43 15.79
CA GLY A 5 10.30 -3.77 14.48
C GLY A 5 10.05 -2.26 14.59
N CYS A 6 9.89 -1.58 13.45
CA CYS A 6 9.75 -0.13 13.39
C CYS A 6 8.71 0.43 14.39
N GLN A 7 9.13 1.39 15.22
CA GLN A 7 8.26 2.03 16.23
C GLN A 7 7.05 2.71 15.58
N HIS A 8 7.21 3.30 14.40
CA HIS A 8 6.12 3.91 13.63
C HIS A 8 5.02 2.90 13.28
N LEU A 9 5.39 1.66 12.96
CA LEU A 9 4.42 0.60 12.64
C LEU A 9 3.66 0.15 13.89
N GLN A 10 4.33 0.09 15.05
CA GLN A 10 3.67 -0.28 16.30
C GLN A 10 2.62 0.78 16.70
N ALA A 11 2.99 2.06 16.60
CA ALA A 11 2.07 3.18 16.82
C ALA A 11 0.88 3.13 15.85
N TYR A 12 1.14 2.93 14.55
CA TYR A 12 0.08 2.81 13.54
C TYR A 12 -0.89 1.67 13.84
N LYS A 13 -0.38 0.49 14.22
CA LYS A 13 -1.23 -0.66 14.58
C LYS A 13 -2.11 -0.37 15.79
N ALA A 14 -1.61 0.38 16.77
CA ALA A 14 -2.36 0.75 17.97
C ALA A 14 -3.47 1.77 17.67
N THR A 15 -3.25 2.71 16.74
CA THR A 15 -4.23 3.77 16.42
C THR A 15 -5.26 3.34 15.37
N THR A 16 -4.80 2.72 14.29
CA THR A 16 -5.58 2.50 13.07
C THR A 16 -6.00 1.04 12.90
N GLY A 17 -5.33 0.13 13.61
CA GLY A 17 -5.56 -1.31 13.48
C GLY A 17 -4.88 -1.92 12.25
N THR A 18 -5.39 -3.06 11.78
CA THR A 18 -4.81 -3.83 10.66
C THR A 18 -5.81 -4.16 9.55
N ASP A 19 -7.05 -3.67 9.63
CA ASP A 19 -8.10 -4.05 8.69
C ASP A 19 -7.81 -3.60 7.27
N THR A 20 -7.32 -2.36 7.08
CA THR A 20 -6.93 -1.87 5.75
C THR A 20 -5.82 -2.72 5.15
N PHE A 21 -4.84 -3.13 5.96
CA PHE A 21 -3.80 -4.06 5.52
C PHE A 21 -4.39 -5.41 5.09
N ARG A 22 -5.34 -5.97 5.86
CA ARG A 22 -6.00 -7.24 5.51
C ARG A 22 -6.77 -7.14 4.19
N ILE A 23 -7.47 -6.02 3.95
CA ILE A 23 -8.16 -5.76 2.69
C ILE A 23 -7.16 -5.67 1.53
N ILE A 24 -6.09 -4.87 1.68
CA ILE A 24 -5.07 -4.73 0.65
C ILE A 24 -4.41 -6.09 0.36
N TYR A 25 -4.06 -6.82 1.41
CA TYR A 25 -3.41 -8.13 1.29
C TYR A 25 -4.31 -9.14 0.57
N SER A 26 -5.57 -9.27 0.97
CA SER A 26 -6.52 -10.21 0.35
C SER A 26 -6.77 -9.89 -1.14
N TYR A 27 -6.92 -8.62 -1.50
CA TYR A 27 -7.25 -8.23 -2.87
C TYR A 27 -6.04 -8.19 -3.82
N PHE A 28 -4.88 -7.74 -3.34
CA PHE A 28 -3.74 -7.41 -4.21
C PHE A 28 -2.53 -8.35 -4.02
N VAL A 29 -2.43 -9.04 -2.89
CA VAL A 29 -1.34 -9.99 -2.62
C VAL A 29 -1.83 -11.43 -2.77
N ALA A 30 -2.72 -11.90 -1.89
CA ALA A 30 -3.25 -13.25 -1.92
C ALA A 30 -4.15 -13.51 -3.15
N CYS A 31 -4.94 -12.51 -3.54
CA CYS A 31 -5.79 -12.53 -4.76
C CYS A 31 -6.67 -13.79 -4.88
N SER A 32 -7.26 -14.24 -3.77
CA SER A 32 -7.87 -15.57 -3.67
C SER A 32 -9.19 -15.73 -4.42
N THR A 33 -9.79 -14.64 -4.91
CA THR A 33 -11.06 -14.65 -5.65
C THR A 33 -10.89 -14.13 -7.09
N PHE A 34 -11.86 -14.45 -7.95
CA PHE A 34 -11.88 -13.95 -9.33
C PHE A 34 -11.94 -12.41 -9.39
N ASP A 35 -12.80 -11.79 -8.58
CA ASP A 35 -12.92 -10.34 -8.50
C ASP A 35 -11.65 -9.66 -8.00
N ALA A 36 -10.95 -10.26 -7.04
CA ALA A 36 -9.66 -9.76 -6.57
C ALA A 36 -8.61 -9.74 -7.69
N ARG A 37 -8.52 -10.82 -8.48
CA ARG A 37 -7.63 -10.89 -9.65
C ARG A 37 -7.97 -9.83 -10.69
N ARG A 38 -9.25 -9.63 -11.00
CA ARG A 38 -9.69 -8.57 -11.92
C ARG A 38 -9.35 -7.17 -11.39
N LYS A 39 -9.66 -6.87 -10.13
CA LYS A 39 -9.34 -5.59 -9.51
C LYS A 39 -7.84 -5.32 -9.49
N LYS A 40 -7.02 -6.32 -9.15
CA LYS A 40 -5.56 -6.22 -9.21
C LYS A 40 -5.08 -5.80 -10.60
N ALA A 41 -5.56 -6.44 -11.66
CA ALA A 41 -5.16 -6.09 -13.02
C ALA A 41 -5.55 -4.66 -13.43
N GLN A 42 -6.63 -4.11 -12.88
CA GLN A 42 -7.10 -2.75 -13.18
C GLN A 42 -6.44 -1.67 -12.32
N ILE A 43 -6.17 -1.97 -11.05
CA ILE A 43 -5.82 -0.98 -10.02
C ILE A 43 -4.33 -1.00 -9.66
N CYS A 44 -3.58 -2.08 -9.93
CA CYS A 44 -2.14 -2.14 -9.65
C CYS A 44 -1.29 -1.35 -10.65
N LYS A 45 -1.53 -0.04 -10.68
CA LYS A 45 -0.74 0.96 -11.39
C LYS A 45 -0.57 2.18 -10.48
N CYS A 46 0.46 2.98 -10.75
CA CYS A 46 0.65 4.20 -9.99
C CYS A 46 -0.46 5.20 -10.32
N VAL A 47 -1.11 5.76 -9.29
CA VAL A 47 -2.20 6.74 -9.48
C VAL A 47 -1.72 8.04 -10.14
N ILE A 48 -0.43 8.40 -9.99
CA ILE A 48 0.11 9.66 -10.52
C ILE A 48 0.53 9.51 -11.98
N CYS A 49 1.32 8.49 -12.32
CA CYS A 49 1.82 8.32 -13.69
C CYS A 49 1.05 7.30 -14.54
N ASP A 50 0.04 6.66 -13.98
CA ASP A 50 -0.78 5.61 -14.63
C ASP A 50 0.01 4.40 -15.17
N GLU A 51 1.25 4.22 -14.73
CA GLU A 51 2.12 3.14 -15.18
C GLU A 51 2.11 1.95 -14.21
N ILE A 52 2.13 0.74 -14.78
CA ILE A 52 2.41 -0.49 -14.03
C ILE A 52 3.93 -0.56 -13.82
N LYS A 53 4.36 -0.70 -12.56
CA LYS A 53 5.77 -0.79 -12.18
C LYS A 53 5.99 -2.00 -11.26
N PRO A 54 7.18 -2.62 -11.30
CA PRO A 54 7.48 -3.79 -10.47
C PRO A 54 7.47 -3.47 -8.97
N ARG A 55 7.83 -2.23 -8.59
CA ARG A 55 7.85 -1.77 -7.21
C ARG A 55 6.77 -0.71 -6.95
N LEU A 56 5.55 -1.20 -6.75
CA LEU A 56 4.38 -0.40 -6.40
C LEU A 56 4.04 -0.58 -4.92
N HIS A 57 3.78 0.53 -4.23
CA HIS A 57 3.43 0.55 -2.81
C HIS A 57 1.97 1.01 -2.63
N ALA A 58 1.26 0.37 -1.71
CA ALA A 58 -0.09 0.74 -1.31
C ALA A 58 -0.05 1.44 0.06
N CYS A 59 -0.74 2.59 0.19
CA CYS A 59 -0.89 3.29 1.45
C CYS A 59 -1.87 2.54 2.36
N LEU A 60 -1.47 2.30 3.60
CA LEU A 60 -2.29 1.62 4.60
C LEU A 60 -3.43 2.51 5.15
N SER A 61 -3.31 3.82 5.03
CA SER A 61 -4.32 4.78 5.55
C SER A 61 -5.42 5.08 4.54
N CYS A 62 -5.11 5.12 3.24
CA CYS A 62 -6.06 5.54 2.20
C CYS A 62 -6.06 4.69 0.92
N ILE A 63 -5.36 3.56 0.88
CA ILE A 63 -5.35 2.61 -0.27
C ILE A 63 -4.82 3.29 -1.56
N PHE A 64 -3.99 4.31 -1.43
CA PHE A 64 -3.32 4.96 -2.56
C PHE A 64 -2.17 4.11 -3.11
N PHE A 65 -2.03 4.03 -4.43
CA PHE A 65 -0.92 3.30 -5.08
C PHE A 65 0.13 4.26 -5.66
N GLY A 66 1.33 4.23 -5.09
CA GLY A 66 2.48 5.04 -5.51
C GLY A 66 3.65 4.17 -5.96
N CYS A 67 4.31 4.54 -7.05
CA CYS A 67 5.54 3.86 -7.46
C CYS A 67 6.75 4.35 -6.66
N TYR A 68 7.72 3.46 -6.45
CA TYR A 68 8.97 3.81 -5.78
C TYR A 68 9.93 4.56 -6.69
N ASP A 69 10.02 4.18 -7.98
CA ASP A 69 11.03 4.68 -8.92
C ASP A 69 10.98 6.20 -9.11
N LYS A 70 9.77 6.76 -9.24
CA LYS A 70 9.54 8.22 -9.35
C LYS A 70 9.24 8.88 -8.00
N LYS A 71 9.41 8.15 -6.88
CA LYS A 71 9.16 8.60 -5.50
C LYS A 71 7.74 9.07 -5.19
N HIS A 72 6.75 8.78 -6.03
CA HIS A 72 5.34 9.16 -5.80
C HIS A 72 4.76 8.67 -4.46
N ILE A 73 5.21 7.54 -3.93
CA ILE A 73 4.78 7.09 -2.59
C ILE A 73 5.39 7.94 -1.46
N HIS A 74 6.62 8.44 -1.64
CA HIS A 74 7.27 9.30 -0.65
C HIS A 74 6.60 10.67 -0.62
N GLU A 75 6.38 11.27 -1.80
CA GLU A 75 5.65 12.53 -1.92
C GLU A 75 4.24 12.41 -1.32
N HIS A 76 3.57 11.28 -1.54
CA HIS A 76 2.28 11.01 -0.90
C HIS A 76 2.37 11.02 0.63
N SER A 77 3.39 10.36 1.20
CA SER A 77 3.61 10.34 2.65
C SER A 77 3.91 11.73 3.21
N GLU A 78 4.66 12.57 2.49
CA GLU A 78 5.02 13.91 2.95
C GLU A 78 3.82 14.87 2.92
N ILE A 79 3.03 14.82 1.85
CA ILE A 79 1.86 15.71 1.67
C ILE A 79 0.72 15.32 2.62
N ARG A 80 0.44 14.03 2.73
CA ARG A 80 -0.70 13.54 3.54
C ARG A 80 -0.33 13.12 4.95
N LYS A 81 0.95 13.02 5.28
CA LYS A 81 1.47 12.52 6.56
C LYS A 81 0.95 11.11 6.85
N HIS A 82 0.94 10.27 5.82
CA HIS A 82 0.47 8.87 5.83
C HIS A 82 1.62 7.88 5.83
#